data_AF-I0X7T0-F1
#
_entry.id   AF-I0X7T0-F1
#
_cell.length_a   1.000
_cell.length_b   1.000
_cell.length_c   1.000
_cell.angle_alpha   90.00
_cell.angle_beta   90.00
_cell.angle_gamma   90.00
#
_symmetry.space_group_name_H-M   'P 1'
#
loop_
_entity.id
_entity.type
_entity.pdbx_description
1 polymer ?
#
loop_
_entity_poly.entity_id
_entity_poly.type
_entity_poly.pdbx_seq_one_letter_code
_entity_poly.pdbx_strand_id
1 'polypeptide(L)'
;MFFLKRKYKDSVFTDLFGSDRDGKKNFLSLYNALSGKNYSEDDVSIRRKIIDQTLYKTYNNDVSWEIDGKLVVLVEHQSTINENMPFRCLEYVTRIYEGIVPPRKRYNKKAFKLPNPDFYVVYVGKDNYPQEKVLKLSDSFYTKDSSKLDLTVTVKNCSDSQNLPFKQNCDILKQYCEFIEIVEKYYDKKNPRESFRKAIYAAIDENILVDYLDRKAREVINMLCARYSYKTDIAVQREEAAEDRAEKAAINLLKMKLGTVEQIAQAQGLTVEIVQELKAQLEAEKKVTSHSV
;
A
#
# COMPACT_ATOMS: atom_id res chain seq x y z
N MET A 1 27.03 15.79 -22.22
CA MET A 1 25.61 16.20 -22.28
C MET A 1 24.86 15.38 -21.23
N PHE A 2 24.55 15.98 -20.08
CA PHE A 2 23.88 15.29 -18.98
C PHE A 2 22.43 15.00 -19.37
N PHE A 3 22.09 13.73 -19.57
CA PHE A 3 20.68 13.32 -19.61
C PHE A 3 20.09 13.59 -18.23
N LEU A 4 19.22 14.59 -18.12
CA LEU A 4 18.38 14.80 -16.94
C LEU A 4 17.62 13.50 -16.67
N LYS A 5 18.01 12.78 -15.61
CA LYS A 5 17.20 11.72 -15.00
C LYS A 5 15.81 12.32 -14.76
N ARG A 6 14.77 11.77 -15.40
CA ARG A 6 13.37 12.06 -15.06
C ARG A 6 13.22 11.73 -13.57
N LYS A 7 13.18 12.74 -12.69
CA LYS A 7 12.68 12.56 -11.31
C LYS A 7 11.24 12.10 -11.45
N TYR A 8 10.96 10.85 -11.11
CA TYR A 8 9.60 10.33 -11.09
C TYR A 8 8.84 11.05 -9.97
N LYS A 9 7.60 11.46 -10.27
CA LYS A 9 6.82 12.39 -9.47
C LYS A 9 6.17 11.65 -8.30
N ASP A 10 6.28 12.21 -7.10
CA ASP A 10 5.55 11.80 -5.89
C ASP A 10 4.04 11.62 -6.19
N SER A 11 3.33 10.76 -5.46
CA SER A 11 1.87 10.77 -5.47
C SER A 11 1.37 12.03 -4.73
N VAL A 12 0.10 12.38 -4.92
CA VAL A 12 -0.51 13.50 -4.16
C VAL A 12 -0.37 13.25 -2.65
N PHE A 13 -0.57 12.02 -2.19
CA PHE A 13 -0.38 11.63 -0.79
C PHE A 13 1.08 11.78 -0.34
N THR A 14 2.04 11.28 -1.14
CA THR A 14 3.44 11.32 -0.71
C THR A 14 4.04 12.71 -0.71
N ASP A 15 3.53 13.59 -1.57
CA ASP A 15 3.84 15.02 -1.51
C ASP A 15 3.15 15.68 -0.31
N LEU A 16 1.83 15.55 -0.16
CA LEU A 16 1.04 16.19 0.89
C LEU A 16 1.50 15.86 2.32
N PHE A 17 1.87 14.59 2.56
CA PHE A 17 2.32 14.10 3.88
C PHE A 17 3.85 13.96 3.98
N GLY A 18 4.61 14.39 2.97
CA GLY A 18 6.05 14.14 2.90
C GLY A 18 6.85 15.30 2.36
N SER A 19 6.79 15.51 1.04
CA SER A 19 7.66 16.47 0.34
C SER A 19 7.16 17.92 0.39
N ASP A 20 5.88 18.18 0.68
CA ASP A 20 5.35 19.53 0.82
C ASP A 20 5.93 20.26 2.04
N ARG A 21 5.89 21.60 2.02
CA ARG A 21 6.35 22.43 3.15
C ARG A 21 5.61 22.08 4.45
N ASP A 22 4.33 21.72 4.34
CA ASP A 22 3.48 21.35 5.47
C ASP A 22 3.51 19.83 5.72
N GLY A 23 4.29 19.06 4.95
CA GLY A 23 4.33 17.61 4.98
C GLY A 23 4.65 17.03 6.37
N LYS A 24 5.59 17.64 7.09
CA LYS A 24 5.92 17.26 8.48
C LYS A 24 4.70 17.36 9.41
N LYS A 25 4.03 18.52 9.39
CA LYS A 25 2.84 18.82 10.20
C LYS A 25 1.69 17.89 9.83
N ASN A 26 1.42 17.74 8.54
CA ASN A 26 0.36 16.89 8.01
C ASN A 26 0.59 15.43 8.41
N PHE A 27 1.82 14.93 8.29
CA PHE A 27 2.17 13.57 8.69
C PHE A 27 1.97 13.34 10.18
N LEU A 28 2.39 14.29 11.03
CA LEU A 28 2.24 14.18 12.47
C LEU A 28 0.75 14.11 12.87
N SER A 29 -0.09 14.97 12.27
CA SER A 29 -1.54 14.95 12.46
C SER A 29 -2.13 13.58 12.07
N LEU A 30 -1.71 13.05 10.91
CA LEU A 30 -2.17 11.75 10.44
C LEU A 30 -1.73 10.62 11.37
N TYR A 31 -0.46 10.58 11.78
CA TYR A 31 0.03 9.54 12.68
C TYR A 31 -0.62 9.59 14.06
N ASN A 32 -0.89 10.78 14.61
CA ASN A 32 -1.65 10.93 15.84
C ASN A 32 -3.06 10.32 15.72
N ALA A 33 -3.77 10.63 14.61
CA ALA A 33 -5.10 10.08 14.35
C ALA A 33 -5.12 8.55 14.17
N LEU A 34 -4.07 7.99 13.54
CA LEU A 34 -3.92 6.54 13.33
C LEU A 34 -3.57 5.80 14.63
N SER A 35 -2.59 6.31 15.37
CA SER A 35 -2.03 5.64 16.54
C SER A 35 -2.82 5.92 17.83
N GLY A 36 -3.51 7.06 17.89
CA GLY A 36 -4.20 7.57 19.09
C GLY A 36 -3.28 8.37 20.02
N LYS A 37 -2.09 8.74 19.54
CA LYS A 37 -1.14 9.58 20.26
C LYS A 37 -1.44 11.07 20.04
N ASN A 38 -0.77 11.92 20.83
CA ASN A 38 -0.93 13.38 20.82
C ASN A 38 0.43 14.08 20.78
N TYR A 39 1.24 13.76 19.78
CA TYR A 39 2.52 14.46 19.61
C TYR A 39 2.31 15.87 19.04
N SER A 40 3.03 16.86 19.57
CA SER A 40 3.21 18.16 18.92
C SER A 40 4.57 18.24 18.24
N GLU A 41 4.75 19.18 17.30
CA GLU A 41 6.03 19.34 16.58
C GLU A 41 7.19 19.78 17.49
N ASP A 42 6.87 20.40 18.62
CA ASP A 42 7.84 20.87 19.62
C ASP A 42 8.24 19.76 20.60
N ASP A 43 7.38 18.74 20.78
CA ASP A 43 7.58 17.68 21.77
C ASP A 43 8.46 16.53 21.25
N VAL A 44 8.57 16.36 19.93
CA VAL A 44 9.25 15.19 19.34
C VAL A 44 10.23 15.52 18.23
N SER A 45 11.33 14.77 18.22
CA SER A 45 12.18 14.72 17.03
C SER A 45 11.46 13.95 15.92
N ILE A 46 11.24 14.61 14.79
CA ILE A 46 10.62 14.03 13.61
C ILE A 46 11.51 14.24 12.39
N ARG A 47 11.86 13.15 11.70
CA ARG A 47 12.77 13.16 10.53
C ARG A 47 12.25 12.29 9.41
N ARG A 48 12.14 12.86 8.21
CA ARG A 48 11.74 12.11 7.01
C ARG A 48 12.79 11.07 6.66
N LYS A 49 12.35 9.87 6.29
CA LYS A 49 13.18 8.80 5.74
C LYS A 49 12.79 8.60 4.28
N ILE A 50 13.76 8.76 3.39
CA ILE A 50 13.58 8.59 1.95
C ILE A 50 14.47 7.43 1.53
N ILE A 51 13.90 6.48 0.80
CA ILE A 51 14.63 5.37 0.21
C ILE A 51 15.19 5.86 -1.14
N ASP A 52 16.49 5.61 -1.40
CA ASP A 52 17.10 5.95 -2.68
C ASP A 52 16.48 5.10 -3.80
N GLN A 53 15.78 5.77 -4.71
CA GLN A 53 14.98 5.19 -5.79
C GLN A 53 15.82 4.65 -6.96
N THR A 54 17.14 4.82 -6.96
CA THR A 54 17.99 4.41 -8.09
C THR A 54 18.15 2.90 -8.25
N LEU A 55 17.89 2.13 -7.20
CA LEU A 55 18.05 0.67 -7.20
C LEU A 55 16.72 -0.10 -7.34
N TYR A 56 15.58 0.51 -6.99
CA TYR A 56 14.28 -0.17 -6.93
C TYR A 56 13.18 0.73 -7.52
N LYS A 57 12.63 0.33 -8.68
CA LYS A 57 11.84 1.18 -9.58
C LYS A 57 10.34 1.27 -9.27
N THR A 58 9.84 0.60 -8.23
CA THR A 58 8.43 0.16 -8.21
C THR A 58 7.51 0.92 -7.24
N TYR A 59 8.04 1.85 -6.44
CA TYR A 59 7.43 2.17 -5.16
C TYR A 59 7.45 3.67 -4.83
N ASN A 60 6.41 4.40 -5.28
CA ASN A 60 6.30 5.87 -5.14
C ASN A 60 5.14 6.35 -4.23
N ASN A 61 4.46 5.44 -3.51
CA ASN A 61 3.23 5.76 -2.77
C ASN A 61 3.41 5.68 -1.23
N ASP A 62 4.63 5.56 -0.75
CA ASP A 62 4.95 5.47 0.66
C ASP A 62 5.57 6.75 1.20
N VAL A 63 5.24 7.07 2.45
CA VAL A 63 5.84 8.14 3.24
C VAL A 63 6.35 7.54 4.54
N SER A 64 7.62 7.77 4.83
CA SER A 64 8.25 7.28 6.04
C SER A 64 8.85 8.42 6.87
N TRP A 65 8.57 8.41 8.17
CA TRP A 65 9.15 9.34 9.13
C TRP A 65 9.60 8.58 10.38
N GLU A 66 10.71 9.03 10.96
CA GLU A 66 11.12 8.62 12.30
C GLU A 66 10.59 9.64 13.31
N ILE A 67 9.77 9.21 14.26
CA ILE A 67 9.15 10.04 15.31
C ILE A 67 9.51 9.43 16.66
N ASP A 68 10.24 10.17 17.48
CA ASP A 68 10.61 9.76 18.85
C ASP A 68 11.16 8.31 18.94
N GLY A 69 12.12 7.99 18.07
CA GLY A 69 12.73 6.65 18.03
C GLY A 69 11.83 5.53 17.49
N LYS A 70 10.66 5.86 16.94
CA LYS A 70 9.83 4.94 16.15
C LYS A 70 9.91 5.26 14.67
N LEU A 71 9.90 4.23 13.83
CA LEU A 71 9.82 4.38 12.39
C LEU A 71 8.36 4.20 11.95
N VAL A 72 7.72 5.24 11.46
CA VAL A 72 6.36 5.16 10.92
C VAL A 72 6.44 5.07 9.41
N VAL A 73 5.84 4.03 8.83
CA VAL A 73 5.74 3.83 7.40
C VAL A 73 4.26 3.85 7.02
N LEU A 74 3.85 4.90 6.31
CA LEU A 74 2.51 5.04 5.76
C LEU A 74 2.55 4.71 4.28
N VAL A 75 1.77 3.73 3.86
CA VAL A 75 1.62 3.42 2.45
C VAL A 75 0.21 3.80 2.00
N GLU A 76 0.11 4.71 1.04
CA GLU A 76 -1.16 4.92 0.35
C GLU A 76 -1.37 3.72 -0.58
N HIS A 77 -2.33 2.85 -0.25
CA HIS A 77 -2.71 1.80 -1.18
C HIS A 77 -4.00 2.15 -1.94
N GLN A 78 -3.91 1.89 -3.24
CA GLN A 78 -4.84 2.20 -4.31
C GLN A 78 -6.22 1.54 -4.10
N SER A 79 -7.13 1.86 -5.02
CA SER A 79 -8.56 1.53 -5.02
C SER A 79 -8.96 0.05 -4.94
N THR A 80 -8.00 -0.87 -4.80
CA THR A 80 -8.20 -2.31 -4.78
C THR A 80 -7.51 -2.91 -3.56
N ILE A 81 -8.18 -3.86 -2.92
CA ILE A 81 -7.64 -4.61 -1.77
C ILE A 81 -6.34 -5.32 -2.18
N ASN A 82 -5.34 -5.31 -1.31
CA ASN A 82 -4.06 -5.99 -1.53
C ASN A 82 -3.59 -6.66 -0.23
N GLU A 83 -3.67 -7.98 -0.17
CA GLU A 83 -3.27 -8.77 1.00
C GLU A 83 -1.73 -8.95 1.09
N ASN A 84 -0.98 -8.62 0.03
CA ASN A 84 0.49 -8.67 -0.02
C ASN A 84 1.17 -7.42 0.57
N MET A 85 0.40 -6.51 1.17
CA MET A 85 0.94 -5.31 1.82
C MET A 85 1.99 -5.58 2.91
N PRO A 86 1.89 -6.64 3.74
CA PRO A 86 2.96 -6.99 4.68
C PRO A 86 4.30 -7.29 4.01
N PHE A 87 4.31 -8.01 2.89
CA PHE A 87 5.53 -8.28 2.14
C PHE A 87 6.15 -6.99 1.59
N ARG A 88 5.32 -6.12 1.00
CA ARG A 88 5.77 -4.82 0.52
C ARG A 88 6.36 -3.96 1.66
N CYS A 89 5.73 -3.97 2.83
CA CYS A 89 6.23 -3.27 4.03
C CYS A 89 7.57 -3.85 4.52
N LEU A 90 7.77 -5.16 4.43
CA LEU A 90 9.05 -5.81 4.75
C LEU A 90 10.17 -5.32 3.82
N GLU A 91 9.92 -5.22 2.52
CA GLU A 91 10.87 -4.67 1.56
C GLU A 91 11.24 -3.23 1.92
N TYR A 92 10.23 -2.39 2.19
CA TYR A 92 10.43 -0.99 2.55
C TYR A 92 11.26 -0.80 3.82
N VAL A 93 10.86 -1.46 4.91
CA VAL A 93 11.50 -1.26 6.21
C VAL A 93 12.96 -1.71 6.20
N THR A 94 13.26 -2.78 5.46
CA THR A 94 14.63 -3.28 5.30
C THR A 94 15.52 -2.21 4.65
N ARG A 95 15.03 -1.51 3.62
CA ARG A 95 15.76 -0.42 2.95
C ARG A 95 15.95 0.79 3.85
N ILE A 96 14.93 1.14 4.63
CA ILE A 96 15.05 2.25 5.59
C ILE A 96 16.10 1.91 6.65
N TYR A 97 16.10 0.67 7.17
CA TYR A 97 17.10 0.23 8.12
C TYR A 97 18.51 0.14 7.54
N GLU A 98 18.68 -0.20 6.25
CA GLU A 98 20.00 -0.11 5.59
C GLU A 98 20.60 1.30 5.67
N GLY A 99 19.76 2.34 5.55
CA GLY A 99 20.16 3.74 5.69
C GLY A 99 20.34 4.20 7.15
N ILE A 100 19.66 3.56 8.11
CA ILE A 100 19.78 3.86 9.54
C ILE A 100 21.01 3.18 10.16
N VAL A 101 21.31 1.94 9.78
CA VAL A 101 22.41 1.14 10.36
C VAL A 101 23.72 1.42 9.63
N PRO A 102 24.71 2.05 10.28
CA PRO A 102 25.99 2.31 9.65
C PRO A 102 26.68 1.00 9.23
N PRO A 103 27.33 0.91 8.06
CA PRO A 103 27.91 -0.34 7.56
C PRO A 103 28.82 -1.05 8.57
N ARG A 104 29.67 -0.30 9.30
CA ARG A 104 30.54 -0.87 10.34
C ARG A 104 29.77 -1.46 11.52
N LYS A 105 28.65 -0.84 11.92
CA LYS A 105 27.84 -1.29 13.06
C LYS A 105 27.18 -2.64 12.80
N ARG A 106 26.99 -3.04 11.54
CA ARG A 106 26.45 -4.35 11.13
C ARG A 106 27.33 -5.52 11.57
N TYR A 107 28.62 -5.29 11.74
CA TYR A 107 29.61 -6.31 12.14
C TYR A 107 30.02 -6.20 13.61
N ASN A 108 29.33 -5.38 14.40
CA ASN A 108 29.64 -5.24 15.82
C ASN A 108 29.20 -6.48 16.61
N LYS A 109 29.99 -6.85 17.63
CA LYS A 109 29.58 -7.86 18.63
C LYS A 109 28.37 -7.40 19.46
N LYS A 110 28.23 -6.09 19.71
CA LYS A 110 27.08 -5.52 20.42
C LYS A 110 25.97 -5.19 19.42
N ALA A 111 24.74 -5.58 19.76
CA ALA A 111 23.56 -5.30 18.95
C ALA A 111 23.36 -3.79 18.75
N PHE A 112 23.08 -3.40 17.50
CA PHE A 112 22.61 -2.05 17.17
C PHE A 112 21.09 -2.01 17.34
N LYS A 113 20.58 -1.07 18.13
CA LYS A 113 19.14 -0.92 18.35
C LYS A 113 18.51 -0.23 17.15
N LEU A 114 17.44 -0.84 16.63
CA LEU A 114 16.64 -0.29 15.54
C LEU A 114 15.43 0.44 16.14
N PRO A 115 14.94 1.51 15.49
CA PRO A 115 13.65 2.09 15.85
C PRO A 115 12.55 1.07 15.54
N ASN A 116 11.57 0.93 16.44
CA ASN A 116 10.45 0.01 16.21
C ASN A 116 9.55 0.56 15.07
N PRO A 117 9.12 -0.29 14.13
CA PRO A 117 8.28 0.16 13.03
C PRO A 117 6.80 0.13 13.38
N ASP A 118 6.04 1.13 12.94
CA ASP A 118 4.58 1.12 12.86
C ASP A 118 4.18 1.20 11.37
N PHE A 119 3.41 0.23 10.87
CA PHE A 119 2.97 0.16 9.48
C PHE A 119 1.48 0.43 9.35
N TYR A 120 1.12 1.42 8.53
CA TYR A 120 -0.27 1.70 8.22
C TYR A 120 -0.51 1.79 6.71
N VAL A 121 -1.70 1.35 6.32
CA VAL A 121 -2.22 1.52 4.96
C VAL A 121 -3.49 2.35 5.02
N VAL A 122 -3.53 3.43 4.25
CA VAL A 122 -4.76 4.18 3.99
C VAL A 122 -5.38 3.60 2.72
N TYR A 123 -6.53 2.93 2.86
CA TYR A 123 -7.27 2.37 1.74
C TYR A 123 -8.38 3.34 1.31
N VAL A 124 -8.40 3.74 0.04
CA VAL A 124 -9.42 4.65 -0.53
C VAL A 124 -10.02 4.00 -1.78
N GLY A 125 -10.57 2.79 -1.62
CA GLY A 125 -11.14 2.01 -2.73
C GLY A 125 -12.66 1.90 -2.70
N LYS A 126 -13.22 1.06 -3.58
CA LYS A 126 -14.69 0.89 -3.70
C LYS A 126 -15.19 -0.44 -3.19
N ASP A 127 -14.28 -1.35 -2.84
CA ASP A 127 -14.64 -2.67 -2.36
C ASP A 127 -15.19 -2.58 -0.94
N ASN A 128 -16.13 -3.47 -0.61
CA ASN A 128 -16.59 -3.61 0.76
C ASN A 128 -15.44 -4.14 1.63
N TYR A 129 -14.95 -3.32 2.55
CA TYR A 129 -13.82 -3.64 3.42
C TYR A 129 -14.11 -3.17 4.85
N PRO A 130 -13.68 -3.89 5.89
CA PRO A 130 -13.87 -3.45 7.27
C PRO A 130 -13.17 -2.11 7.53
N GLN A 131 -13.70 -1.33 8.49
CA GLN A 131 -13.12 -0.06 8.92
C GLN A 131 -11.63 -0.18 9.29
N GLU A 132 -11.26 -1.28 9.93
CA GLU A 132 -9.88 -1.62 10.24
C GLU A 132 -9.65 -3.12 9.97
N LYS A 133 -8.49 -3.45 9.38
CA LYS A 133 -8.01 -4.82 9.25
C LYS A 133 -6.52 -4.88 9.53
N VAL A 134 -6.10 -5.87 10.30
CA VAL A 134 -4.68 -6.18 10.49
C VAL A 134 -4.29 -7.27 9.52
N LEU A 135 -3.32 -6.98 8.66
CA LEU A 135 -2.67 -7.96 7.78
C LEU A 135 -1.40 -8.45 8.47
N LYS A 136 -1.11 -9.75 8.35
CA LYS A 136 0.09 -10.37 8.93
C LYS A 136 0.91 -10.99 7.82
N LEU A 137 2.22 -10.78 7.86
CA LEU A 137 3.13 -11.42 6.90
C LEU A 137 3.06 -12.95 7.00
N SER A 138 2.83 -13.49 8.20
CA SER A 138 2.69 -14.92 8.42
C SER A 138 1.50 -15.55 7.70
N ASP A 139 0.49 -14.76 7.31
CA ASP A 139 -0.63 -15.28 6.51
C ASP A 139 -0.22 -15.62 5.07
N SER A 140 0.91 -15.08 4.59
CA SER A 140 1.49 -15.36 3.27
C SER A 140 2.45 -16.56 3.27
N PHE A 141 2.78 -17.13 4.43
CA PHE A 141 3.68 -18.30 4.49
C PHE A 141 2.91 -19.60 4.28
N TYR A 142 3.55 -20.59 3.65
CA TYR A 142 2.99 -21.95 3.50
C TYR A 142 2.53 -22.56 4.83
N THR A 143 3.34 -22.37 5.86
CA THR A 143 2.99 -22.69 7.24
C THR A 143 2.87 -21.38 8.01
N LYS A 144 1.67 -21.07 8.51
CA LYS A 144 1.37 -19.83 9.23
C LYS A 144 2.09 -19.76 10.59
N ASP A 145 3.35 -19.35 10.57
CA ASP A 145 4.21 -19.19 11.75
C ASP A 145 4.92 -17.83 11.73
N SER A 146 4.66 -16.99 12.74
CA SER A 146 5.31 -15.70 12.91
C SER A 146 6.55 -15.74 13.81
N SER A 147 6.92 -16.90 14.37
CA SER A 147 7.99 -17.01 15.37
C SER A 147 9.39 -16.67 14.83
N LYS A 148 9.60 -16.80 13.51
CA LYS A 148 10.89 -16.56 12.83
C LYS A 148 10.97 -15.22 12.13
N LEU A 149 9.83 -14.72 11.67
CA LEU A 149 9.70 -13.45 10.99
C LEU A 149 8.28 -12.94 11.19
N ASP A 150 8.13 -11.86 11.94
CA ASP A 150 6.85 -11.23 12.23
C ASP A 150 6.81 -9.81 11.67
N LEU A 151 5.69 -9.48 11.03
CA LEU A 151 5.37 -8.14 10.58
C LEU A 151 3.86 -8.04 10.44
N THR A 152 3.30 -6.99 11.02
CA THR A 152 1.88 -6.67 10.93
C THR A 152 1.68 -5.30 10.31
N VAL A 153 0.60 -5.15 9.56
CA VAL A 153 0.22 -3.90 8.90
C VAL A 153 -1.22 -3.59 9.23
N THR A 154 -1.50 -2.39 9.74
CA THR A 154 -2.86 -1.94 10.02
C THR A 154 -3.42 -1.21 8.81
N VAL A 155 -4.42 -1.78 8.17
CA VAL A 155 -5.19 -1.15 7.09
C VAL A 155 -6.35 -0.38 7.69
N LYS A 156 -6.49 0.88 7.28
CA LYS A 156 -7.58 1.79 7.62
C LYS A 156 -8.41 2.07 6.38
N ASN A 157 -9.67 1.62 6.39
CA ASN A 157 -10.59 1.85 5.28
C ASN A 157 -11.14 3.29 5.33
N CYS A 158 -10.67 4.12 4.42
CA CYS A 158 -11.00 5.53 4.27
C CYS A 158 -11.81 5.80 3.00
N SER A 159 -12.48 4.76 2.48
CA SER A 159 -13.36 4.83 1.31
C SER A 159 -14.61 5.69 1.52
N ASP A 160 -15.02 5.88 2.77
CA ASP A 160 -16.07 6.81 3.16
C ASP A 160 -15.42 7.98 3.90
N SER A 161 -15.26 9.12 3.19
CA SER A 161 -14.70 10.35 3.77
C SER A 161 -15.49 10.90 4.97
N GLN A 162 -16.76 10.51 5.12
CA GLN A 162 -17.60 10.95 6.23
C GLN A 162 -17.46 10.06 7.47
N ASN A 163 -17.03 8.80 7.30
CA ASN A 163 -16.91 7.81 8.38
C ASN A 163 -15.50 7.21 8.47
N LEU A 164 -14.51 8.07 8.70
CA LEU A 164 -13.11 7.68 8.76
C LEU A 164 -12.78 6.88 10.05
N PRO A 165 -12.06 5.75 9.95
CA PRO A 165 -11.82 4.81 11.06
C PRO A 165 -10.62 5.23 11.93
N PHE A 166 -10.60 6.49 12.37
CA PHE A 166 -9.50 7.05 13.15
C PHE A 166 -9.84 7.21 14.62
N LYS A 167 -8.81 7.15 15.45
CA LYS A 167 -8.95 7.34 16.90
C LYS A 167 -9.18 8.80 17.27
N GLN A 168 -8.80 9.72 16.38
CA GLN A 168 -8.94 11.16 16.52
C GLN A 168 -9.20 11.79 15.15
N ASN A 169 -9.77 12.99 15.13
CA ASN A 169 -10.01 13.73 13.90
C ASN A 169 -8.69 14.10 13.20
N CYS A 170 -8.67 14.01 11.88
CA CYS A 170 -7.56 14.42 11.02
C CYS A 170 -8.11 15.16 9.81
N ASP A 171 -8.29 16.48 9.96
CA ASP A 171 -8.94 17.31 8.95
C ASP A 171 -8.22 17.26 7.60
N ILE A 172 -6.88 17.25 7.63
CA ILE A 172 -6.08 17.20 6.41
C ILE A 172 -6.28 15.89 5.64
N LEU A 173 -6.42 14.76 6.34
CA LEU A 173 -6.68 13.48 5.67
C LEU A 173 -8.13 13.40 5.20
N LYS A 174 -9.10 13.94 5.96
CA LYS A 174 -10.48 14.04 5.51
C LYS A 174 -10.57 14.79 4.18
N GLN A 175 -9.97 15.99 4.13
CA GLN A 175 -9.89 16.78 2.91
C GLN A 175 -9.16 16.04 1.78
N TYR A 176 -8.11 15.28 2.08
CA TYR A 176 -7.47 14.42 1.09
C TYR A 176 -8.42 13.37 0.51
N CYS A 177 -9.17 12.65 1.35
CA CYS A 177 -10.15 11.65 0.91
C CYS A 177 -11.25 12.30 0.04
N GLU A 178 -11.82 13.42 0.48
CA GLU A 178 -12.83 14.18 -0.27
C GLU A 178 -12.26 14.66 -1.62
N PHE A 179 -11.01 15.13 -1.65
CA PHE A 179 -10.34 15.49 -2.90
C PHE A 179 -10.21 14.30 -3.86
N ILE A 180 -9.88 13.10 -3.38
CA ILE A 180 -9.80 11.89 -4.21
C ILE A 180 -11.19 11.52 -4.76
N GLU A 181 -12.25 11.63 -3.96
CA GLU A 181 -13.63 11.42 -4.41
C GLU A 181 -14.02 12.40 -5.54
N ILE A 182 -13.67 13.69 -5.40
CA ILE A 182 -13.88 14.71 -6.43
C ILE A 182 -13.09 14.36 -7.71
N VAL A 183 -11.82 13.98 -7.57
CA VAL A 183 -10.99 13.56 -8.70
C VAL A 183 -11.62 12.39 -9.45
N GLU A 184 -12.14 11.38 -8.73
CA GLU A 184 -12.82 10.25 -9.35
C GLU A 184 -14.13 10.65 -10.03
N LYS A 185 -14.92 11.54 -9.43
CA LYS A 185 -16.17 12.06 -9.98
C LYS A 185 -15.97 12.81 -11.31
N TYR A 186 -14.93 13.62 -11.41
CA TYR A 186 -14.67 14.45 -12.59
C TYR A 186 -13.84 13.74 -13.67
N TYR A 187 -13.18 12.62 -13.35
CA TYR A 187 -12.23 11.96 -14.24
C TYR A 187 -12.83 11.59 -15.59
N ASP A 188 -12.24 12.13 -16.66
CA ASP A 188 -12.56 11.79 -18.05
C ASP A 188 -11.33 11.17 -18.72
N LYS A 189 -11.42 9.89 -19.09
CA LYS A 189 -10.35 9.16 -19.78
C LYS A 189 -9.94 9.80 -21.11
N LYS A 190 -10.86 10.48 -21.82
CA LYS A 190 -10.55 11.14 -23.09
C LYS A 190 -9.79 12.44 -22.87
N ASN A 191 -10.08 13.15 -21.78
CA ASN A 191 -9.48 14.45 -21.45
C ASN A 191 -8.97 14.48 -19.99
N PRO A 192 -7.95 13.67 -19.63
CA PRO A 192 -7.55 13.47 -18.24
C PRO A 192 -7.03 14.75 -17.58
N ARG A 193 -6.21 15.53 -18.29
CA ARG A 193 -5.67 16.79 -17.73
C ARG A 193 -6.76 17.82 -17.44
N GLU A 194 -7.71 17.96 -18.36
CA GLU A 194 -8.79 18.94 -18.21
C GLU A 194 -9.78 18.52 -17.13
N SER A 195 -10.07 17.22 -17.01
CA SER A 195 -10.88 16.70 -15.89
C SER A 195 -10.20 16.92 -14.55
N PHE A 196 -8.88 16.68 -14.42
CA PHE A 196 -8.16 16.98 -13.18
C PHE A 196 -8.14 18.46 -12.84
N ARG A 197 -8.04 19.34 -13.85
CA ARG A 197 -8.14 20.79 -13.65
C ARG A 197 -9.50 21.18 -13.07
N LYS A 198 -10.60 20.64 -13.62
CA LYS A 198 -11.95 20.85 -13.09
C LYS A 198 -12.11 20.31 -11.67
N ALA A 199 -11.57 19.13 -11.39
CA ALA A 199 -11.58 18.54 -10.05
C ALA A 199 -10.89 19.42 -9.02
N ILE A 200 -9.73 20.00 -9.36
CA ILE A 200 -9.00 20.92 -8.49
C ILE A 200 -9.82 22.18 -8.21
N TYR A 201 -10.42 22.79 -9.23
CA TYR A 201 -11.28 23.97 -9.02
C TYR A 201 -12.49 23.68 -8.15
N ALA A 202 -13.15 22.53 -8.37
CA ALA A 202 -14.28 22.11 -7.54
C ALA A 202 -13.86 21.89 -6.07
N ALA A 203 -12.71 21.24 -5.83
CA ALA A 203 -12.19 21.05 -4.48
C ALA A 203 -11.88 22.38 -3.78
N ILE A 204 -11.26 23.34 -4.48
CA ILE A 204 -10.98 24.66 -3.91
C ILE A 204 -12.29 25.40 -3.56
N ASP A 205 -13.29 25.36 -4.45
CA ASP A 205 -14.62 25.98 -4.22
C ASP A 205 -15.34 25.36 -3.01
N GLU A 206 -15.16 24.05 -2.80
CA GLU A 206 -15.67 23.31 -1.64
C GLU A 206 -14.79 23.46 -0.38
N ASN A 207 -13.78 24.34 -0.38
CA ASN A 207 -12.83 24.59 0.72
C ASN A 207 -11.96 23.37 1.10
N ILE A 208 -11.66 22.50 0.13
CA ILE A 208 -10.85 21.29 0.30
C ILE A 208 -9.42 21.55 -0.18
N LEU A 209 -8.44 21.35 0.70
CA LEU A 209 -7.00 21.47 0.42
C LEU A 209 -6.60 22.79 -0.26
N VAL A 210 -7.33 23.89 -0.01
CA VAL A 210 -7.23 25.16 -0.75
C VAL A 210 -5.79 25.64 -0.92
N ASP A 211 -5.07 25.88 0.18
CA ASP A 211 -3.67 26.37 0.12
C ASP A 211 -2.75 25.43 -0.67
N TYR A 212 -2.91 24.12 -0.48
CA TYR A 212 -2.08 23.13 -1.15
C TYR A 212 -2.36 23.09 -2.66
N LEU A 213 -3.64 23.03 -3.04
CA LEU A 213 -4.07 22.95 -4.43
C LEU A 213 -3.80 24.25 -5.20
N ASP A 214 -4.01 25.42 -4.58
CA ASP A 214 -3.68 26.72 -5.18
C ASP A 214 -2.20 26.84 -5.52
N ARG A 215 -1.33 26.40 -4.60
CA ARG A 215 0.13 26.45 -4.80
C ARG A 215 0.62 25.43 -5.83
N LYS A 216 -0.01 24.26 -5.91
CA LYS A 216 0.55 23.06 -6.59
C LYS A 216 -0.34 22.45 -7.67
N ALA A 217 -1.33 23.18 -8.19
CA ALA A 217 -2.28 22.66 -9.15
C ALA A 217 -1.61 21.94 -10.34
N ARG A 218 -0.53 22.51 -10.89
CA ARG A 218 0.20 21.92 -12.03
C ARG A 218 0.91 20.63 -11.65
N GLU A 219 1.54 20.58 -10.49
CA GLU A 219 2.20 19.39 -9.94
C GLU A 219 1.17 18.30 -9.70
N VAL A 220 0.08 18.61 -9.02
CA VAL A 220 -1.01 17.67 -8.70
C VAL A 220 -1.62 17.08 -9.97
N ILE A 221 -1.92 17.88 -11.00
CA ILE A 221 -2.39 17.36 -12.30
C ILE A 221 -1.40 16.33 -12.88
N ASN A 222 -0.10 16.61 -12.80
CA ASN A 222 0.90 15.67 -13.30
C ASN A 222 0.98 14.38 -12.46
N MET A 223 0.85 14.47 -11.14
CA MET A 223 0.83 13.33 -10.23
C MET A 223 -0.40 12.44 -10.51
N LEU A 224 -1.57 13.06 -10.69
CA LEU A 224 -2.80 12.36 -11.06
C LEU A 224 -2.72 11.72 -12.44
N CYS A 225 -2.18 12.42 -13.45
CA CYS A 225 -1.92 11.81 -14.76
C CYS A 225 -1.03 10.57 -14.66
N ALA A 226 0.03 10.61 -13.85
CA ALA A 226 0.90 9.45 -13.65
C ALA A 226 0.14 8.28 -13.01
N ARG A 227 -0.65 8.53 -11.96
CA ARG A 227 -1.48 7.53 -11.27
C ARG A 227 -2.47 6.85 -12.21
N TYR A 228 -3.23 7.63 -12.99
CA TYR A 228 -4.28 7.10 -13.86
C TYR A 228 -3.76 6.50 -15.17
N SER A 229 -2.60 6.97 -15.66
CA SER A 229 -1.89 6.26 -16.73
C SER A 229 -1.52 4.85 -16.28
N TYR A 230 -0.98 4.69 -15.08
CA TYR A 230 -0.61 3.38 -14.51
C TYR A 230 -1.84 2.49 -14.24
N LYS A 231 -2.95 3.03 -13.69
CA LYS A 231 -4.21 2.27 -13.56
C LYS A 231 -4.77 1.80 -14.90
N THR A 232 -4.46 2.51 -15.99
CA THR A 232 -4.88 2.13 -17.35
C THR A 232 -3.93 1.08 -17.97
N ASP A 233 -2.72 0.91 -17.44
CA ASP A 233 -1.81 -0.20 -17.75
C ASP A 233 -2.25 -1.45 -16.97
N ILE A 234 -3.33 -2.06 -17.49
CA ILE A 234 -4.07 -3.24 -17.03
C ILE A 234 -3.22 -4.54 -17.17
N ALA A 235 -1.92 -4.52 -16.84
CA ALA A 235 -1.06 -5.70 -16.95
C ALA A 235 -1.20 -6.59 -15.72
N VAL A 236 -1.00 -6.02 -14.53
CA VAL A 236 -0.94 -6.78 -13.26
C VAL A 236 -2.31 -7.35 -12.88
N GLN A 237 -3.39 -6.57 -12.99
CA GLN A 237 -4.75 -7.07 -12.69
C GLN A 237 -5.24 -8.14 -13.69
N ARG A 238 -4.67 -8.19 -14.90
CA ARG A 238 -4.98 -9.27 -15.86
C ARG A 238 -4.25 -10.56 -15.53
N GLU A 239 -3.03 -10.45 -15.01
CA GLU A 239 -2.20 -11.58 -14.64
C GLU A 239 -2.78 -12.30 -13.41
N GLU A 240 -3.09 -11.58 -12.34
CA GLU A 240 -3.76 -12.15 -11.15
C GLU A 240 -5.11 -12.78 -11.52
N ALA A 241 -5.92 -12.09 -12.31
CA ALA A 241 -7.21 -12.63 -12.76
C ALA A 241 -7.07 -13.84 -13.71
N ALA A 242 -5.94 -14.00 -14.39
CA ALA A 242 -5.64 -15.16 -15.21
C ALA A 242 -5.16 -16.34 -14.36
N GLU A 243 -4.29 -16.09 -13.38
CA GLU A 243 -3.83 -17.08 -12.39
C GLU A 243 -5.01 -17.63 -11.57
N ASP A 244 -5.88 -16.76 -11.03
CA ASP A 244 -7.10 -17.16 -10.31
C ASP A 244 -8.01 -18.07 -11.14
N ARG A 245 -8.12 -17.81 -12.46
CA ARG A 245 -8.91 -18.63 -13.37
C ARG A 245 -8.24 -19.98 -13.61
N ALA A 246 -6.93 -19.99 -13.79
CA ALA A 246 -6.14 -21.20 -13.97
C ALA A 246 -6.22 -22.11 -12.73
N GLU A 247 -6.10 -21.55 -11.52
CA GLU A 247 -6.23 -22.31 -10.27
C GLU A 247 -7.64 -22.88 -10.08
N LYS A 248 -8.69 -22.08 -10.30
CA LYS A 248 -10.08 -22.57 -10.22
C LYS A 248 -10.34 -23.70 -11.23
N ALA A 249 -9.80 -23.59 -12.44
CA ALA A 249 -9.88 -24.64 -13.44
C ALA A 249 -9.11 -25.90 -13.00
N ALA A 250 -7.90 -25.75 -12.45
CA ALA A 250 -7.12 -26.86 -11.91
C ALA A 250 -7.84 -27.57 -10.76
N ILE A 251 -8.44 -26.84 -9.82
CA ILE A 251 -9.27 -27.38 -8.74
C ILE A 251 -10.43 -28.23 -9.30
N ASN A 252 -11.12 -27.73 -10.33
CA ASN A 252 -12.22 -28.45 -10.96
C ASN A 252 -11.74 -29.75 -11.63
N LEU A 253 -10.63 -29.70 -12.37
CA LEU A 253 -10.02 -30.88 -12.99
C LEU A 253 -9.60 -31.93 -11.95
N LEU A 254 -8.98 -31.50 -10.85
CA LEU A 254 -8.61 -32.36 -9.71
C LEU A 254 -9.83 -33.00 -9.05
N LYS A 255 -10.92 -32.24 -8.82
CA LYS A 255 -12.18 -32.76 -8.27
C LYS A 255 -12.82 -33.80 -9.19
N MET A 256 -12.76 -33.58 -10.50
CA MET A 256 -13.28 -34.50 -11.52
C MET A 256 -12.32 -35.67 -11.82
N LYS A 257 -11.12 -35.69 -11.23
CA LYS A 257 -10.05 -36.66 -11.51
C LYS A 257 -9.65 -36.73 -12.99
N LEU A 258 -9.65 -35.57 -13.66
CA LEU A 258 -9.30 -35.44 -15.07
C LEU A 258 -7.85 -34.98 -15.24
N GLY A 259 -6.97 -35.94 -15.52
CA GLY A 259 -5.54 -35.72 -15.77
C GLY A 259 -4.63 -35.92 -14.55
N THR A 260 -3.33 -36.08 -14.79
CA THR A 260 -2.32 -36.08 -13.73
C THR A 260 -2.00 -34.64 -13.29
N VAL A 261 -1.30 -34.51 -12.16
CA VAL A 261 -0.85 -33.19 -11.64
C VAL A 261 -0.05 -32.45 -12.70
N GLU A 262 0.86 -33.14 -13.39
CA GLU A 262 1.74 -32.59 -14.41
C GLU A 262 0.94 -32.15 -15.64
N GLN A 263 -0.06 -32.94 -16.05
CA GLN A 263 -0.94 -32.60 -17.16
C GLN A 263 -1.82 -31.38 -16.85
N ILE A 264 -2.33 -31.28 -15.63
CA ILE A 264 -3.15 -30.14 -15.18
C ILE A 264 -2.28 -28.89 -15.08
N ALA A 265 -1.08 -29.00 -14.52
CA ALA A 265 -0.12 -27.90 -14.43
C ALA A 265 0.22 -27.35 -15.81
N GLN A 266 0.57 -28.23 -16.75
CA GLN A 266 0.83 -27.84 -18.14
C GLN A 266 -0.39 -27.22 -18.81
N ALA A 267 -1.59 -27.79 -18.64
CA ALA A 267 -2.80 -27.33 -19.30
C ALA A 267 -3.28 -25.97 -18.81
N GLN A 268 -3.05 -25.64 -17.53
CA GLN A 268 -3.47 -24.37 -16.94
C GLN A 268 -2.33 -23.34 -16.87
N GLY A 269 -1.12 -23.69 -17.33
CA GLY A 269 0.05 -22.81 -17.25
C GLY A 269 0.54 -22.58 -15.82
N LEU A 270 0.26 -23.52 -14.91
CA LEU A 270 0.69 -23.50 -13.51
C LEU A 270 1.96 -24.35 -13.32
N THR A 271 2.66 -24.13 -12.22
CA THR A 271 3.75 -25.03 -11.78
C THR A 271 3.17 -26.33 -11.19
N VAL A 272 3.94 -27.42 -11.24
CA VAL A 272 3.53 -28.71 -10.66
C VAL A 272 3.30 -28.57 -9.16
N GLU A 273 4.13 -27.80 -8.47
CA GLU A 273 4.06 -27.52 -7.04
C GLU A 273 2.69 -26.92 -6.65
N ILE A 274 2.24 -25.87 -7.34
CA ILE A 274 0.91 -25.26 -7.13
C ILE A 274 -0.21 -26.30 -7.26
N VAL A 275 -0.17 -27.14 -8.30
CA VAL A 275 -1.21 -28.17 -8.49
C VAL A 275 -1.17 -29.25 -7.40
N GLN A 276 0.02 -29.60 -6.90
CA GLN A 276 0.17 -30.51 -5.76
C GLN A 276 -0.40 -29.92 -4.47
N GLU A 277 -0.15 -28.63 -4.22
CA GLU A 277 -0.68 -27.91 -3.07
C GLU A 277 -2.21 -27.85 -3.11
N LEU A 278 -2.80 -27.47 -4.25
CA LEU A 278 -4.25 -27.46 -4.45
C LEU A 278 -4.87 -28.84 -4.20
N LYS A 279 -4.20 -29.91 -4.65
CA LYS A 279 -4.64 -31.29 -4.40
C LYS A 279 -4.58 -31.63 -2.90
N ALA A 280 -3.50 -31.28 -2.22
CA ALA A 280 -3.34 -31.53 -0.78
C ALA A 280 -4.41 -30.79 0.05
N GLN A 281 -4.74 -29.54 -0.31
CA GLN A 281 -5.81 -28.77 0.32
C GLN A 281 -7.17 -29.44 0.15
N LEU A 282 -7.52 -29.91 -1.07
CA LEU A 282 -8.77 -30.63 -1.32
C LEU A 282 -8.88 -31.96 -0.54
N GLU A 283 -7.76 -32.65 -0.34
CA GLU A 283 -7.71 -33.88 0.45
C GLU A 283 -7.84 -33.59 1.96
N ALA A 284 -7.27 -32.47 2.44
CA ALA A 284 -7.43 -32.01 3.82
C ALA A 284 -8.88 -31.60 4.12
N GLU A 285 -9.55 -30.87 3.22
CA GLU A 285 -10.95 -30.47 3.36
C GLU A 285 -11.89 -31.68 3.50
N LYS A 286 -11.69 -32.72 2.68
CA LYS A 286 -12.49 -33.97 2.75
C LYS A 286 -12.34 -34.70 4.09
N LYS A 287 -11.14 -34.66 4.69
CA LYS A 287 -10.89 -35.28 6.01
C LYS A 287 -11.57 -34.53 7.14
N VAL A 288 -11.72 -33.21 7.04
CA VAL A 288 -12.42 -32.40 8.04
C VAL A 288 -13.93 -32.67 7.99
N THR A 289 -14.52 -32.80 6.80
CA THR A 289 -15.96 -33.08 6.64
C THR A 289 -16.35 -34.51 7.03
N SER A 290 -15.41 -35.47 6.99
CA SER A 290 -15.65 -36.87 7.36
C SER A 290 -15.53 -37.16 8.87
N HIS A 291 -15.05 -36.21 9.69
CA HIS A 291 -14.92 -36.35 11.15
C HIS A 291 -15.98 -35.56 11.93
N SER A 292 -16.91 -34.90 11.23
CA SER A 292 -18.01 -34.12 11.81
C SER A 292 -19.39 -34.79 11.63
N VAL A 293 -19.41 -36.11 11.40
CA VAL A 293 -20.63 -36.96 11.34
C VAL A 293 -20.52 -38.07 12.37
#